data_AF-E2C398-F1
#
_entry.id   AF-E2C398-F1
#
_cell.length_a   1.000
_cell.length_b   1.000
_cell.length_c   1.000
_cell.angle_alpha   90.00
_cell.angle_beta   90.00
_cell.angle_gamma   90.00
#
_symmetry.space_group_name_H-M   'P 1'
#
loop_
_entity.id
_entity.type
_entity.pdbx_description
1 polymer ?
#
loop_
_entity_poly.entity_id
_entity_poly.type
_entity_poly.pdbx_seq_one_letter_code
_entity_poly.pdbx_strand_id
1 'polypeptide(L)' 'MENLKQRVVIELFVNKGLKAMEIHSEMVNVLGESAPSKTMVCKWALEFQHGRTSIEDDPSSGRP' A
#
# COMPACT_ATOMS: atom_id res chain seq x y z
N MET A 1 -4.09 11.66 -5.46
CA MET A 1 -5.12 10.72 -5.96
C MET A 1 -4.56 9.36 -6.34
N GLU A 2 -3.42 9.28 -7.05
CA GLU A 2 -2.80 8.00 -7.47
C GLU A 2 -2.43 7.09 -6.30
N ASN A 3 -1.92 7.68 -5.21
CA ASN A 3 -1.51 6.97 -3.99
C ASN A 3 -2.68 6.25 -3.28
N LEU A 4 -3.91 6.78 -3.37
CA LEU A 4 -5.09 6.18 -2.72
C LEU A 4 -5.47 4.87 -3.41
N LYS A 5 -5.51 4.86 -4.75
CA LYS A 5 -5.83 3.65 -5.52
C LYS A 5 -4.83 2.54 -5.25
N GLN A 6 -3.54 2.87 -5.20
CA GLN A 6 -2.48 1.90 -4.87
C GLN A 6 -2.67 1.32 -3.46
N ARG A 7 -3.06 2.14 -2.47
CA ARG A 7 -3.32 1.68 -1.09
C ARG A 7 -4.52 0.76 -0.98
N VAL A 8 -5.62 1.07 -1.66
CA VAL A 8 -6.81 0.19 -1.71
C VAL A 8 -6.45 -1.18 -2.28
N VAL A 9 -5.62 -1.21 -3.32
CA VAL A 9 -5.14 -2.46 -3.92
C VAL A 9 -4.27 -3.24 -2.93
N ILE A 10 -3.36 -2.58 -2.21
CA ILE A 10 -2.54 -3.21 -1.17
C ILE A 10 -3.42 -3.78 -0.06
N GLU A 11 -4.41 -3.02 0.44
CA GLU A 11 -5.36 -3.47 1.46
C GLU A 11 -6.12 -4.73 1.02
N LEU A 12 -6.64 -4.73 -0.21
CA LEU A 12 -7.35 -5.88 -0.77
C LEU A 12 -6.47 -7.12 -0.82
N PHE A 13 -5.19 -6.99 -1.19
CA PHE A 13 -4.27 -8.10 -1.22
C PHE A 13 -3.82 -8.58 0.17
N VAL A 14 -3.69 -7.67 1.14
CA VAL A 14 -3.47 -8.02 2.55
C VAL A 14 -4.65 -8.81 3.10
N ASN A 15 -5.88 -8.37 2.80
CA ASN A 15 -7.12 -9.08 3.19
C ASN A 15 -7.24 -10.45 2.52
N LYS A 16 -6.65 -10.64 1.33
CA LYS A 16 -6.50 -11.96 0.68
C LYS A 16 -5.43 -12.84 1.35
N GLY A 17 -4.64 -12.32 2.29
CA GLY A 17 -3.59 -13.05 2.99
C GLY A 17 -2.25 -13.10 2.25
N LEU A 18 -2.03 -12.27 1.23
CA LEU A 18 -0.76 -12.20 0.53
C LEU A 18 0.31 -11.50 1.35
N LYS A 19 1.57 -11.92 1.19
CA LYS A 19 2.71 -11.25 1.80
C LYS A 19 3.09 -10.01 0.98
N ALA A 20 3.60 -8.97 1.64
CA ALA A 20 3.98 -7.70 0.99
C ALA A 20 4.85 -7.86 -0.27
N MET A 21 5.74 -8.87 -0.29
CA MET A 21 6.56 -9.19 -1.47
C MET A 21 5.76 -9.71 -2.66
N GLU A 22 4.76 -10.55 -2.41
CA GLU A 22 3.86 -11.08 -3.45
C GLU A 22 2.97 -9.95 -4.00
N ILE A 23 2.48 -9.08 -3.11
CA ILE A 23 1.71 -7.88 -3.46
C ILE A 23 2.53 -6.99 -4.40
N HIS A 24 3.79 -6.71 -4.05
CA HIS A 24 4.66 -5.90 -4.90
C HIS A 24 4.88 -6.54 -6.27
N SER A 25 5.17 -7.84 -6.33
CA SER A 25 5.34 -8.54 -7.60
C SER A 25 4.08 -8.48 -8.47
N GLU A 26 2.90 -8.69 -7.89
CA GLU A 26 1.62 -8.58 -8.59
C GLU A 26 1.37 -7.15 -9.10
N MET A 27 1.63 -6.14 -8.27
CA MET A 27 1.47 -4.75 -8.67
C MET A 27 2.44 -4.35 -9.77
N VAL A 28 3.69 -4.82 -9.74
CA VAL A 28 4.68 -4.59 -10.82
C VAL A 28 4.27 -5.31 -12.10
N ASN A 29 3.73 -6.53 -12.00
CA ASN A 29 3.28 -7.29 -13.17
C ASN A 29 2.10 -6.58 -13.88
N VAL A 30 1.19 -5.95 -13.13
CA VAL A 30 0.03 -5.25 -13.68
C VAL A 30 0.33 -3.81 -14.10
N LEU A 31 1.09 -3.05 -13.30
CA LEU A 31 1.28 -1.61 -13.47
C LEU A 31 2.65 -1.24 -14.08
N GLY A 32 3.59 -2.19 -14.16
CA GLY A 32 4.94 -1.93 -14.67
C GLY A 32 5.62 -0.78 -13.92
N GLU A 33 6.01 0.25 -14.66
CA GLU A 33 6.69 1.45 -14.14
C GLU A 33 5.80 2.32 -13.23
N SER A 34 4.48 2.18 -13.31
CA SER A 34 3.54 2.90 -12.43
C SER A 34 3.28 2.18 -11.10
N ALA A 35 3.97 1.06 -10.85
CA ALA A 35 3.83 0.32 -9.61
C ALA A 35 4.42 1.10 -8.43
N PRO A 36 3.80 1.03 -7.24
CA PRO A 36 4.37 1.62 -6.04
C PRO A 36 5.67 0.91 -5.65
N SER A 37 6.62 1.68 -5.10
CA SER A 37 7.88 1.13 -4.63
C SER A 37 7.67 0.05 -3.57
N LYS A 38 8.49 -1.00 -3.60
CA LYS A 38 8.52 -2.09 -2.60
C LYS A 38 8.44 -1.59 -1.16
N THR A 39 9.18 -0.55 -0.80
CA THR A 39 9.16 0.04 0.55
C THR A 39 7.78 0.57 0.94
N MET A 40 7.06 1.19 0.00
CA MET A 40 5.71 1.69 0.24
C MET A 40 4.71 0.55 0.41
N VAL A 41 4.80 -0.49 -0.44
CA VAL A 41 3.97 -1.70 -0.32
C VAL A 41 4.19 -2.37 1.04
N CYS A 42 5.44 -2.57 1.46
CA CYS A 42 5.75 -3.16 2.76
C CYS A 42 5.23 -2.32 3.93
N LYS A 43 5.40 -0.99 3.89
CA LYS A 43 4.89 -0.10 4.94
C LYS A 43 3.38 -0.25 5.07
N TRP A 44 2.63 -0.09 3.97
CA TRP A 44 1.17 -0.17 4.01
C TRP A 44 0.67 -1.57 4.35
N ALA A 45 1.31 -2.62 3.82
CA ALA A 45 0.93 -3.98 4.15
C ALA A 45 1.04 -4.27 5.66
N LEU A 46 2.09 -3.74 6.32
CA LEU A 46 2.25 -3.85 7.77
C LEU A 46 1.19 -3.06 8.53
N GLU A 47 0.91 -1.81 8.12
CA GLU A 47 -0.13 -0.98 8.74
C GLU A 47 -1.52 -1.64 8.65
N PHE A 48 -1.86 -2.20 7.48
CA PHE A 48 -3.12 -2.93 7.28
C PHE A 48 -3.17 -4.23 8.10
N GLN A 49 -2.06 -4.97 8.21
CA GLN A 49 -1.98 -6.14 9.10
C GLN A 49 -2.17 -5.77 10.59
N HIS A 50 -1.74 -4.57 10.98
CA HIS A 50 -1.95 -4.03 12.34
C HIS A 50 -3.38 -3.50 12.57
N GLY A 51 -4.29 -3.64 11.60
CA GLY A 51 -5.70 -3.27 11.74
C GLY A 51 -6.00 -1.80 11.44
N ARG A 52 -5.09 -1.08 10.78
CA ARG A 52 -5.38 0.28 10.29
C ARG A 52 -6.41 0.18 9.16
N THR A 53 -7.57 0.80 9.36
CA THR A 53 -8.63 0.92 8.32
C THR A 53 -8.56 2.23 7.55
N SER A 54 -7.68 3.16 7.94
CA SER A 54 -7.53 4.44 7.25
C SER A 54 -6.61 4.31 6.04
N ILE A 55 -7.15 4.61 4.87
CA ILE A 55 -6.48 4.61 3.56
C ILE A 55 -5.80 5.97 3.29
N GLU A 56 -6.19 7.00 4.04
CA GLU A 56 -5.62 8.34 3.98
C GLU A 56 -4.34 8.44 4.82
N ASP A 57 -3.41 9.31 4.40
CA ASP A 57 -2.30 9.68 5.28
C ASP A 57 -2.85 10.43 6.49
N ASP A 58 -2.21 10.24 7.63
CA ASP A 58 -2.39 11.16 8.75
C ASP A 58 -2.08 12.59 8.28
N PRO A 59 -2.84 13.60 8.73
CA PRO A 59 -2.54 14.98 8.41
C PRO A 59 -1.08 15.25 8.80
N SER A 60 -0.24 15.46 7.79
CA SER A 60 1.17 15.78 8.01
C SER A 60 1.18 17.02 8.88
N SER A 61 1.57 16.86 10.14
CA SER A 61 1.75 17.97 11.06
C SER A 61 2.80 18.88 10.45
N GLY A 62 2.34 19.90 9.73
CA GLY A 62 3.17 20.88 9.09
C GLY A 62 4.01 21.50 10.20
N ARG A 63 5.33 21.30 10.13
CA ARG A 63 6.23 22.02 11.01
C ARG A 63 6.11 23.51 10.63
N PRO A 64 5.79 24.41 11.58
CA PRO A 64 5.71 25.84 11.31
C PRO A 64 7.05 26.41 10.85
#